data_AF-A0A379LRX0-F1
#
_entry.id   AF-A0A379LRX0-F1
#
_cell.length_a   1.000
_cell.length_b   1.000
_cell.length_c   1.000
_cell.angle_alpha   90.00
_cell.angle_beta   90.00
_cell.angle_gamma   90.00
#
_symmetry.space_group_name_H-M   'P 1'
#
loop_
_entity.id
_entity.type
_entity.pdbx_description
1 polymer ?
#
loop_
_entity_poly.entity_id
_entity_poly.type
_entity_poly.pdbx_seq_one_letter_code
_entity_poly.pdbx_strand_id
1 'polypeptide(L)' 'MILIGMLDSPYVRRVAIYMKVLGIQFEHRPLSVFGDF' A
#
# COMPACT_ATOMS: atom_id res chain seq x y z
N MET A 1 0.58 3.02 -11.15
CA MET A 1 1.11 3.69 -9.93
C MET A 1 1.69 2.64 -9.00
N ILE A 2 2.66 2.95 -8.14
CA ILE A 2 3.20 1.99 -7.16
C ILE A 2 2.74 2.41 -5.77
N LEU A 3 2.09 1.51 -5.03
CA LEU A 3 1.75 1.67 -3.62
C LEU A 3 2.79 0.97 -2.77
N ILE A 4 3.63 1.73 -2.08
CA ILE A 4 4.70 1.22 -1.23
C ILE A 4 4.24 1.21 0.23
N GLY A 5 4.53 0.11 0.92
CA GLY A 5 4.31 -0.02 2.36
C GLY A 5 3.46 -1.23 2.73
N MET A 6 3.47 -1.57 4.01
CA MET A 6 2.78 -2.73 4.53
C MET A 6 1.25 -2.49 4.62
N LEU A 7 0.43 -3.48 4.26
CA LEU A 7 -1.05 -3.38 4.36
C LEU A 7 -1.56 -3.41 5.80
N ASP A 8 -0.72 -3.81 6.77
CA ASP A 8 -0.99 -3.66 8.19
C ASP A 8 -1.12 -2.17 8.59
N SER A 9 -0.42 -1.27 7.90
CA SER A 9 -0.53 0.17 8.09
C SER A 9 -1.93 0.69 7.72
N PRO A 10 -2.61 1.41 8.62
CA PRO A 10 -3.93 1.97 8.35
C PRO A 10 -3.90 3.05 7.26
N TYR A 11 -2.72 3.63 6.97
CA TYR A 11 -2.56 4.62 5.90
C TYR A 11 -2.49 3.94 4.53
N VAL A 12 -1.63 2.93 4.38
CA VAL A 12 -1.47 2.17 3.13
C VAL A 12 -2.78 1.49 2.76
N ARG A 13 -3.46 0.90 3.74
CA ARG A 13 -4.75 0.21 3.53
C ARG A 13 -5.85 1.14 3.03
N ARG A 14 -5.96 2.35 3.60
CA ARG A 14 -6.95 3.33 3.14
C ARG A 14 -6.71 3.72 1.69
N VAL A 15 -5.46 3.98 1.32
CA VAL A 15 -5.09 4.32 -0.06
C VAL A 15 -5.41 3.17 -1.02
N ALA A 16 -5.07 1.93 -0.66
CA ALA A 16 -5.40 0.75 -1.46
C ALA A 16 -6.91 0.60 -1.69
N ILE A 17 -7.73 0.82 -0.65
CA ILE A 17 -9.19 0.77 -0.74
C ILE A 17 -9.71 1.85 -1.70
N TYR A 18 -9.28 3.11 -1.54
CA TYR A 18 -9.70 4.18 -2.44
C TYR A 18 -9.29 3.92 -3.88
N MET A 19 -8.07 3.45 -4.13
CA MET A 19 -7.62 3.11 -5.49
C MET A 19 -8.49 2.00 -6.11
N LYS A 20 -8.85 0.98 -5.32
CA LYS A 20 -9.74 -0.10 -5.77
C LYS A 20 -11.16 0.42 -6.09
N VAL A 21 -11.72 1.26 -5.23
CA VAL A 21 -13.05 1.86 -5.42
C VAL A 21 -13.08 2.78 -6.65
N LEU A 22 -12.01 3.54 -6.88
CA LEU A 22 -11.88 4.48 -8.00
C LEU A 22 -11.43 3.82 -9.31
N GLY A 23 -11.18 2.50 -9.33
CA GLY A 23 -10.70 1.79 -10.52
C GLY A 23 -9.27 2.15 -10.95
N ILE A 24 -8.50 2.78 -10.06
CA ILE A 24 -7.12 3.19 -10.35
C ILE A 24 -6.21 1.97 -10.28
N GLN A 25 -5.49 1.68 -11.36
CA GLN A 25 -4.53 0.58 -11.41
C GLN A 25 -3.25 0.92 -10.62
N PHE A 26 -2.89 0.07 -9.67
CA PHE A 26 -1.66 0.19 -8.90
C PHE A 26 -1.02 -1.16 -8.64
N GLU A 27 0.31 -1.16 -8.57
CA GLU A 27 1.12 -2.29 -8.11
C GLU A 27 1.40 -2.10 -6.62
N HIS A 28 1.08 -3.09 -5.78
CA HIS A 28 1.41 -3.05 -4.35
C HIS A 28 2.79 -3.67 -4.11
N ARG A 29 3.70 -2.87 -3.54
CA ARG A 29 5.03 -3.32 -3.10
C ARG A 29 5.15 -3.20 -1.58
N PRO A 30 5.05 -4.32 -0.83
CA PRO A 30 5.25 -4.27 0.60
C PRO A 30 6.70 -3.92 0.91
N LEU A 31 6.90 -2.89 1.75
CA LEU A 31 8.20 -2.52 2.30
C LEU A 31 8.03 -2.40 3.81
N SER A 32 8.70 -3.26 4.55
CA SER A 32 8.74 -3.19 6.01
C SER A 32 9.74 -2.14 6.44
N VAL A 33 9.39 -1.34 7.46
CA VAL A 33 10.33 -0.40 8.12
C VAL A 33 11.21 -1.15 9.14
N PHE A 34 10.86 -2.40 9.46
CA PHE A 34 11.55 -3.23 10.44
C PHE A 34 12.42 -4.33 9.81
N GLY A 35 12.50 -4.40 8.48
CA GLY A 35 13.48 -5.26 7.81
C GLY A 35 14.83 -4.54 7.82
N ASP A 36 15.84 -5.15 8.43
CA ASP A 36 17.19 -4.61 8.72
C ASP A 36 17.35 -3.85 10.06
N PHE A 37 17.11 -4.54 11.18
CA PHE A 37 17.75 -4.24 12.48
C PHE A 37 18.64 -5.40 12.91
#